data_AF-R0KQ09-F1
#
_entry.id   AF-R0KQ09-F1
#
_cell.length_a   1.000
_cell.length_b   1.000
_cell.length_c   1.000
_cell.angle_alpha   90.00
_cell.angle_beta   90.00
_cell.angle_gamma   90.00
#
_symmetry.space_group_name_H-M   'P 1'
#
loop_
_entity.id
_entity.type
_entity.pdbx_description
1 polymer ?
#
loop_
_entity_poly.entity_id
_entity_poly.type
_entity_poly.pdbx_seq_one_letter_code
_entity_poly.pdbx_strand_id
1 'polypeptide(L)'
;MFNRTQFLGGIHKTPEPGKGYLYSVKIASDNKEYAPLFFDYFGDLFYYDHDNNLNYTIVKDQTVTDVLYNLVTSETVKKYIRFEFFYTDRSFDRVRRLGIDTSKTKWYKNFKILKRTPYRTLEFTNDDENSKTRIHHVYDRFHKLISSKLLILNSRIINENFTGCTKNPDFELYHFKNHIDCLNGLKEFLGTIRHLILVDDMTVRITYKSFEDIYSELNFLKMSYFMNYLTEKFEKNFTASNEDPKTKQSFKTFFITACGYIKDELLNNKIFLPLGGQYTNEYHLNKLYKIILENISKSQENCTTHDLSQLCCQKFQTDIIKDVIEKQEDITLTDIFACNNILVYFSNFLKKDVNMLRNFAEIEKIVCDFFNMVKCLSKIFNVQCFKNDHLYTKPLYIDDYECRIIEGIDIKFAYSLNPGTIKAYDREGKEILLIQLYDYVFNLKFCSLFISFETIYKKNICEIEVISSKKEILERFKPEDYYIN
;
A
#
# COMPACT_ATOMS: atom_id res chain seq x y z
N MET A 1 16.23 -17.62 -31.96
CA MET A 1 14.99 -17.71 -31.15
C MET A 1 14.81 -16.33 -30.52
N PHE A 2 13.91 -15.52 -31.06
CA PHE A 2 13.80 -14.10 -30.74
C PHE A 2 12.83 -13.90 -29.58
N ASN A 3 13.29 -13.27 -28.50
CA ASN A 3 12.43 -12.92 -27.37
C ASN A 3 12.40 -11.40 -27.22
N ARG A 4 11.18 -10.82 -27.16
CA ARG A 4 10.99 -9.48 -26.60
C ARG A 4 11.56 -9.46 -25.18
N THR A 5 12.37 -8.45 -24.90
CA THR A 5 12.95 -8.28 -23.57
C THR A 5 12.86 -6.81 -23.20
N GLN A 6 12.20 -6.54 -22.09
CA GLN A 6 12.03 -5.19 -21.57
C GLN A 6 13.16 -4.90 -20.58
N PHE A 7 13.49 -3.63 -20.37
CA PHE A 7 14.52 -3.24 -19.39
C PHE A 7 13.89 -2.25 -18.42
N LEU A 8 14.09 -2.46 -17.12
CA LEU A 8 13.97 -1.34 -16.18
C LEU A 8 15.31 -0.62 -16.10
N GLY A 9 15.34 0.65 -16.50
CA GLY A 9 16.35 1.54 -15.99
C GLY A 9 16.05 1.87 -14.52
N GLY A 10 17.09 1.94 -13.70
CA GLY A 10 17.01 2.42 -12.32
C GLY A 10 18.25 2.03 -11.53
N ILE A 11 18.75 2.79 -10.56
CA ILE A 11 18.57 4.17 -10.10
C ILE A 11 19.98 4.64 -9.76
N HIS A 12 20.38 5.83 -10.18
CA HIS A 12 21.40 6.58 -9.44
C HIS A 12 20.75 7.86 -8.95
N LYS A 13 20.65 8.01 -7.63
CA LYS A 13 21.47 9.04 -7.03
C LYS A 13 22.64 8.30 -6.38
N THR A 14 23.83 8.85 -6.53
CA THR A 14 24.99 8.63 -5.65
C THR A 14 24.51 8.34 -4.23
N PRO A 15 25.19 7.46 -3.46
CA PRO A 15 24.86 7.24 -2.05
C PRO A 15 24.57 8.57 -1.40
N GLU A 16 23.32 8.77 -1.00
CA GLU A 16 22.94 10.00 -0.31
C GLU A 16 23.92 10.16 0.85
N PRO A 17 24.56 11.32 1.02
CA PRO A 17 25.53 11.52 2.08
C PRO A 17 24.91 11.10 3.43
N GLY A 18 25.40 9.98 4.01
CA GLY A 18 24.87 9.40 5.25
C GLY A 18 24.01 8.12 5.14
N LYS A 19 23.60 7.69 3.92
CA LYS A 19 22.76 6.48 3.71
C LYS A 19 23.55 5.19 3.39
N GLY A 20 24.82 5.26 2.99
CA GLY A 20 25.64 4.09 2.63
C GLY A 20 25.52 3.70 1.15
N TYR A 21 26.06 2.55 0.75
CA TYR A 21 26.06 2.04 -0.64
C TYR A 21 24.75 1.33 -0.98
N LEU A 22 24.05 1.73 -2.05
CA LEU A 22 22.86 1.03 -2.54
C LEU A 22 23.25 -0.36 -3.04
N TYR A 23 22.55 -1.40 -2.62
CA TYR A 23 22.86 -2.78 -3.02
C TYR A 23 21.69 -3.61 -3.50
N SER A 24 20.46 -3.23 -3.20
CA SER A 24 19.27 -3.89 -3.73
C SER A 24 18.14 -2.90 -3.92
N VAL A 25 17.30 -3.11 -4.93
CA VAL A 25 16.04 -2.40 -5.13
C VAL A 25 14.95 -3.42 -5.32
N LYS A 26 13.81 -3.24 -4.66
CA LYS A 26 12.64 -4.07 -4.82
C LYS A 26 11.47 -3.24 -5.33
N ILE A 27 10.76 -3.75 -6.32
CA ILE A 27 9.65 -3.06 -6.98
C ILE A 27 8.36 -3.87 -6.83
N ALA A 28 7.29 -3.25 -6.36
CA ALA A 28 6.02 -3.92 -6.12
C ALA A 28 4.83 -3.04 -6.53
N SER A 29 3.76 -3.65 -7.05
CA SER A 29 2.45 -3.00 -7.13
C SER A 29 1.77 -3.05 -5.75
N ASP A 30 1.22 -1.95 -5.26
CA ASP A 30 0.63 -1.91 -3.90
C ASP A 30 -0.73 -2.64 -3.82
N ASN A 31 -1.35 -2.97 -4.96
CA ASN A 31 -2.73 -3.44 -5.00
C ASN A 31 -2.93 -4.96 -4.93
N LYS A 32 -1.88 -5.76 -5.10
CA LYS A 32 -2.00 -7.21 -5.19
C LYS A 32 -0.76 -7.88 -4.63
N GLU A 33 -0.95 -9.04 -4.01
CA GLU A 33 0.11 -9.96 -3.55
C GLU A 33 0.87 -10.59 -4.72
N TYR A 34 1.28 -9.80 -5.71
CA TYR A 34 2.23 -10.29 -6.71
C TYR A 34 3.63 -10.35 -6.11
N ALA A 35 4.41 -11.32 -6.57
CA ALA A 35 5.81 -11.43 -6.21
C ALA A 35 6.53 -10.13 -6.60
N PRO A 36 7.17 -9.43 -5.65
CA PRO A 36 7.89 -8.21 -5.96
C PRO A 36 9.12 -8.52 -6.82
N LEU A 37 9.46 -7.63 -7.75
CA LEU A 37 10.73 -7.66 -8.47
C LEU A 37 11.84 -7.32 -7.49
N PHE A 38 12.93 -8.08 -7.49
CA PHE A 38 14.14 -7.78 -6.72
C PHE A 38 15.31 -7.59 -7.68
N PHE A 39 16.07 -6.53 -7.46
CA PHE A 39 17.27 -6.18 -8.20
C PHE A 39 18.44 -6.22 -7.22
N ASP A 40 19.20 -7.30 -7.24
CA ASP A 40 20.38 -7.40 -6.39
C ASP A 40 21.61 -6.95 -7.16
N TYR A 41 22.21 -5.84 -6.71
CA TYR A 41 23.41 -5.25 -7.30
C TYR A 41 24.66 -6.15 -7.25
N PHE A 42 24.53 -7.33 -6.63
CA PHE A 42 25.55 -8.36 -6.49
C PHE A 42 25.43 -9.51 -7.49
N GLY A 43 24.25 -9.77 -8.06
CA GLY A 43 23.97 -10.94 -8.90
C GLY A 43 23.67 -10.61 -10.35
N ASP A 44 23.04 -9.46 -10.59
CA ASP A 44 22.52 -9.09 -11.90
C ASP A 44 23.53 -8.28 -12.73
N LEU A 45 23.23 -8.11 -14.01
CA LEU A 45 24.08 -7.34 -14.91
C LEU A 45 23.74 -5.86 -14.82
N PHE A 46 24.73 -5.09 -14.40
CA PHE A 46 24.66 -3.63 -14.37
C PHE A 46 25.41 -3.05 -15.54
N TYR A 47 24.82 -2.04 -16.16
CA TYR A 47 25.39 -1.21 -17.20
C TYR A 47 25.48 0.22 -16.69
N TYR A 48 26.58 0.91 -16.99
CA TYR A 48 26.78 2.31 -16.63
C TYR A 48 26.87 3.18 -17.88
N ASP A 49 25.98 4.16 -17.96
CA ASP A 49 25.95 5.21 -18.98
C ASP A 49 26.72 6.42 -18.46
N HIS A 50 27.86 6.68 -19.10
CA HIS A 50 28.79 7.72 -18.68
C HIS A 50 28.27 9.14 -18.94
N ASP A 51 27.49 9.38 -20.01
CA ASP A 51 27.05 10.72 -20.38
C ASP A 51 25.93 11.21 -19.45
N ASN A 52 25.05 10.29 -19.06
CA ASN A 52 23.93 10.60 -18.17
C ASN A 52 24.21 10.27 -16.70
N ASN A 53 25.37 9.65 -16.40
CA ASN A 53 25.74 9.17 -15.06
C ASN A 53 24.68 8.21 -14.46
N LEU A 54 24.20 7.26 -15.27
CA LEU A 54 23.09 6.36 -14.90
C LEU A 54 23.52 4.89 -14.87
N ASN A 55 22.96 4.14 -13.91
CA ASN A 55 23.06 2.68 -13.86
C ASN A 55 21.77 2.06 -14.39
N TYR A 56 21.91 1.05 -15.25
CA TYR A 56 20.80 0.27 -15.78
C TYR A 56 20.97 -1.21 -15.45
N THR A 57 19.84 -1.90 -15.36
CA THR A 57 19.80 -3.35 -15.13
C THR A 57 18.91 -4.00 -16.17
N ILE A 58 19.32 -5.16 -16.68
CA ILE A 58 18.53 -5.92 -17.65
C ILE A 58 17.46 -6.71 -16.91
N VAL A 59 16.18 -6.56 -17.27
CA VAL A 59 15.07 -7.23 -16.56
C VAL A 59 14.21 -8.04 -17.51
N LYS A 60 14.54 -9.33 -17.69
CA LYS A 60 13.85 -10.20 -18.66
C LYS A 60 12.61 -10.91 -18.10
N ASP A 61 12.06 -10.42 -16.99
CA ASP A 61 11.11 -11.16 -16.16
C ASP A 61 9.65 -10.93 -16.60
N GLN A 62 8.85 -12.01 -16.62
CA GLN A 62 7.39 -11.98 -16.78
C GLN A 62 6.73 -11.00 -15.80
N THR A 63 7.33 -10.83 -14.63
CA THR A 63 6.90 -9.89 -13.60
C THR A 63 6.94 -8.42 -14.08
N VAL A 64 7.82 -8.05 -15.03
CA VAL A 64 7.80 -6.72 -15.67
C VAL A 64 6.57 -6.57 -16.55
N THR A 65 6.27 -7.59 -17.37
CA THR A 65 5.07 -7.62 -18.19
C THR A 65 3.81 -7.57 -17.33
N ASP A 66 3.78 -8.23 -16.18
CA ASP A 66 2.66 -8.18 -15.24
C ASP A 66 2.53 -6.80 -14.58
N VAL A 67 3.64 -6.17 -14.19
CA VAL A 67 3.65 -4.79 -13.69
C VAL A 67 3.11 -3.84 -14.75
N LEU A 68 3.58 -3.96 -16.00
CA LEU A 68 3.11 -3.16 -17.15
C LEU A 68 1.64 -3.39 -17.46
N TYR A 69 1.20 -4.64 -17.51
CA TYR A 69 -0.18 -5.01 -17.79
C TYR A 69 -1.14 -4.44 -16.72
N ASN A 70 -0.79 -4.57 -15.44
CA ASN A 70 -1.59 -4.01 -14.34
C ASN A 70 -1.67 -2.47 -14.37
N LEU A 71 -0.63 -1.79 -14.88
CA LEU A 71 -0.67 -0.34 -15.11
C LEU A 71 -1.61 0.03 -16.26
N VAL A 72 -1.72 -0.80 -17.29
CA VAL A 72 -2.55 -0.56 -18.48
C VAL A 72 -4.03 -0.83 -18.18
N THR A 73 -4.37 -1.92 -17.48
CA THR A 73 -5.76 -2.39 -17.37
C THR A 73 -6.57 -1.83 -16.19
N SER A 74 -5.96 -1.14 -15.22
CA SER A 74 -6.72 -0.62 -14.07
C SER A 74 -7.33 0.75 -14.37
N GLU A 75 -8.65 0.81 -14.58
CA GLU A 75 -9.39 2.09 -14.69
C GLU A 75 -9.59 2.77 -13.32
N THR A 76 -9.25 2.11 -12.21
CA THR A 76 -9.57 2.54 -10.85
C THR A 76 -8.34 3.03 -10.09
N VAL A 77 -8.28 4.36 -9.82
CA VAL A 77 -7.71 5.09 -8.64
C VAL A 77 -6.34 4.69 -8.03
N LYS A 78 -5.63 3.67 -8.52
CA LYS A 78 -4.47 3.09 -7.82
C LYS A 78 -3.34 2.70 -8.78
N LYS A 79 -2.67 3.68 -9.40
CA LYS A 79 -1.52 3.44 -10.30
C LYS A 79 -0.22 4.01 -9.75
N TYR A 80 0.21 3.51 -8.61
CA TYR A 80 1.53 3.83 -8.09
C TYR A 80 2.32 2.53 -7.85
N ILE A 81 3.60 2.58 -8.19
CA ILE A 81 4.56 1.51 -7.96
C ILE A 81 5.36 1.84 -6.71
N ARG A 82 5.53 0.84 -5.85
CA ARG A 82 6.39 0.88 -4.68
C ARG A 82 7.82 0.49 -5.04
N PHE A 83 8.78 1.28 -4.59
CA PHE A 83 10.20 0.98 -4.59
C PHE A 83 10.68 0.84 -3.14
N GLU A 84 11.41 -0.23 -2.84
CA GLU A 84 12.13 -0.44 -1.59
C GLU A 84 13.63 -0.51 -1.90
N PHE A 85 14.39 0.48 -1.47
CA PHE A 85 15.83 0.60 -1.68
C PHE A 85 16.57 0.07 -0.48
N PHE A 86 17.59 -0.76 -0.67
CA PHE A 86 18.38 -1.33 0.41
C PHE A 86 19.84 -0.87 0.29
N TYR A 87 20.34 -0.25 1.35
CA TYR A 87 21.68 0.32 1.48
C TYR A 87 22.50 -0.44 2.52
N THR A 88 23.82 -0.44 2.36
CA THR A 88 24.80 -1.07 3.26
C THR A 88 25.95 -0.12 3.58
N ASP A 89 26.54 -0.23 4.76
CA ASP A 89 27.70 0.57 5.18
C ASP A 89 29.02 0.13 4.50
N ARG A 90 29.01 -1.03 3.84
CA ARG A 90 30.19 -1.63 3.22
C ARG A 90 30.21 -1.36 1.71
N SER A 91 31.41 -1.12 1.18
CA SER A 91 31.61 -0.98 -0.26
C SER A 91 31.24 -2.24 -1.02
N PHE A 92 30.91 -2.08 -2.30
CA PHE A 92 30.54 -3.16 -3.23
C PHE A 92 31.52 -4.35 -3.20
N ASP A 93 32.82 -4.08 -3.29
CA ASP A 93 33.86 -5.13 -3.27
C ASP A 93 33.86 -5.95 -1.98
N ARG A 94 33.55 -5.31 -0.85
CA ARG A 94 33.58 -5.94 0.46
C ARG A 94 32.35 -6.83 0.67
N VAL A 95 31.18 -6.38 0.21
CA VAL A 95 29.95 -7.17 0.30
C VAL A 95 30.01 -8.39 -0.61
N ARG A 96 30.55 -8.25 -1.83
CA ARG A 96 30.75 -9.38 -2.75
C ARG A 96 31.61 -10.51 -2.16
N ARG A 97 32.59 -10.16 -1.33
CA ARG A 97 33.52 -11.15 -0.72
C ARG A 97 33.00 -11.73 0.59
N LEU A 98 32.28 -10.95 1.38
CA LEU A 98 31.94 -11.30 2.78
C LEU A 98 30.45 -11.49 3.02
N GLY A 99 29.61 -11.29 2.01
CA GLY A 99 28.16 -11.28 2.14
C GLY A 99 27.62 -9.99 2.75
N ILE A 100 26.29 -9.87 2.69
CA ILE A 100 25.54 -8.74 3.27
C ILE A 100 25.36 -8.99 4.77
N ASP A 101 25.74 -7.98 5.56
CA ASP A 101 25.40 -7.94 6.98
C ASP A 101 24.03 -7.28 7.14
N THR A 102 22.97 -8.09 7.18
CA THR A 102 21.57 -7.62 7.24
C THR A 102 21.28 -6.74 8.46
N SER A 103 22.07 -6.87 9.53
CA SER A 103 21.95 -6.03 10.73
C SER A 103 22.36 -4.57 10.49
N LYS A 104 23.15 -4.31 9.44
CA LYS A 104 23.64 -2.96 9.07
C LYS A 104 22.98 -2.41 7.81
N THR A 105 22.00 -3.11 7.27
CA THR A 105 21.28 -2.64 6.10
C THR A 105 20.24 -1.60 6.49
N LYS A 106 20.27 -0.45 5.82
CA LYS A 106 19.20 0.54 5.89
C LYS A 106 18.30 0.33 4.68
N TRP A 107 17.00 0.45 4.84
CA TRP A 107 16.10 0.43 3.69
C TRP A 107 15.19 1.66 3.67
N TYR A 108 14.77 2.01 2.47
CA TYR A 108 13.99 3.20 2.19
C TYR A 108 12.83 2.87 1.25
N LYS A 109 11.64 3.45 1.49
CA LYS A 109 10.41 3.18 0.73
C LYS A 109 10.01 4.42 -0.06
N ASN A 110 9.73 4.26 -1.34
CA ASN A 110 9.19 5.32 -2.18
C ASN A 110 8.07 4.80 -3.08
N PHE A 111 7.24 5.71 -3.60
CA PHE A 111 6.19 5.39 -4.54
C PHE A 111 6.20 6.38 -5.71
N LYS A 112 6.00 5.88 -6.94
CA LYS A 112 5.94 6.71 -8.14
C LYS A 112 4.76 6.32 -9.02
N ILE A 113 4.14 7.32 -9.65
CA ILE A 113 3.17 7.12 -10.72
C ILE A 113 3.96 6.98 -12.02
N LEU A 114 3.60 5.98 -12.82
CA LEU A 114 4.21 5.76 -14.12
C LEU A 114 3.33 6.33 -15.22
N LYS A 115 3.96 7.08 -16.12
CA LYS A 115 3.34 7.55 -17.36
C LYS A 115 4.04 6.92 -18.55
N ARG A 116 3.24 6.30 -19.43
CA ARG A 116 3.75 5.78 -20.71
C ARG A 116 4.00 6.94 -21.65
N THR A 117 5.19 7.00 -22.22
CA THR A 117 5.53 7.93 -23.29
C THR A 117 5.34 7.27 -24.65
N PRO A 118 5.31 8.05 -25.75
CA PRO A 118 5.18 7.51 -27.11
C PRO A 118 6.28 6.49 -27.48
N TYR A 119 7.42 6.52 -26.81
CA TYR A 119 8.60 5.71 -27.15
C TYR A 119 8.67 4.35 -26.46
N ARG A 120 7.55 3.87 -25.89
CA ARG A 120 7.52 2.66 -25.04
C ARG A 120 8.48 2.75 -23.84
N THR A 121 8.73 3.97 -23.39
CA THR A 121 9.36 4.25 -22.11
C THR A 121 8.26 4.51 -21.10
N LEU A 122 8.43 4.00 -19.88
CA LEU A 122 7.67 4.50 -18.74
C LEU A 122 8.54 5.47 -17.97
N GLU A 123 8.02 6.67 -17.81
CA GLU A 123 8.68 7.73 -17.04
C GLU A 123 7.91 7.98 -15.76
N PHE A 124 8.62 8.45 -14.74
CA PHE A 124 7.98 9.00 -13.56
C PHE A 124 7.41 10.38 -13.86
N THR A 125 6.21 10.63 -13.36
CA THR A 125 5.61 11.95 -13.38
C THR A 125 6.23 12.83 -12.29
N ASN A 126 6.51 14.09 -12.62
CA ASN A 126 7.00 15.09 -11.66
C ASN A 126 5.96 15.36 -10.55
N ASP A 127 6.46 15.93 -9.44
CA ASP A 127 5.83 15.95 -8.12
C ASP A 127 4.43 16.58 -7.99
N ASP A 128 3.96 17.34 -8.97
CA ASP A 128 2.61 17.90 -8.92
C ASP A 128 1.52 16.79 -9.00
N GLU A 129 1.81 15.67 -9.69
CA GLU A 129 0.94 14.47 -9.72
C GLU A 129 1.15 13.55 -8.49
N ASN A 130 2.31 13.62 -7.81
CA ASN A 130 2.61 12.84 -6.58
C ASN A 130 1.73 13.20 -5.38
N SER A 131 0.96 14.27 -5.50
CA SER A 131 -0.08 14.67 -4.57
C SER A 131 -1.13 13.57 -4.32
N LYS A 132 -1.56 12.85 -5.35
CA LYS A 132 -2.55 11.75 -5.21
C LYS A 132 -1.96 10.55 -4.47
N THR A 133 -0.70 10.18 -4.75
CA THR A 133 0.00 9.08 -4.07
C THR A 133 0.23 9.40 -2.60
N ARG A 134 0.63 10.63 -2.28
CA ARG A 134 0.80 11.07 -0.90
C ARG A 134 -0.52 11.11 -0.14
N ILE A 135 -1.57 11.66 -0.75
CA ILE A 135 -2.93 11.61 -0.20
C ILE A 135 -3.33 10.16 0.10
N HIS A 136 -3.08 9.26 -0.85
CA HIS A 136 -3.36 7.84 -0.67
C HIS A 136 -2.57 7.22 0.49
N HIS A 137 -1.28 7.51 0.62
CA HIS A 137 -0.47 7.00 1.74
C HIS A 137 -0.95 7.53 3.09
N VAL A 138 -1.28 8.82 3.16
CA VAL A 138 -1.93 9.43 4.35
C VAL A 138 -3.20 8.68 4.69
N TYR A 139 -4.05 8.39 3.71
CA TYR A 139 -5.29 7.65 3.90
C TYR A 139 -5.07 6.19 4.34
N ASP A 140 -4.17 5.44 3.70
CA ASP A 140 -3.83 4.07 4.09
C ASP A 140 -3.33 3.99 5.54
N ARG A 141 -2.45 4.92 5.92
CA ARG A 141 -1.94 5.01 7.29
C ARG A 141 -3.02 5.37 8.28
N PHE A 142 -3.89 6.31 7.93
CA PHE A 142 -5.03 6.68 8.75
C PHE A 142 -6.00 5.51 8.94
N HIS A 143 -6.31 4.77 7.88
CA HIS A 143 -7.18 3.60 7.97
C HIS A 143 -6.59 2.49 8.83
N LYS A 144 -5.30 2.20 8.67
CA LYS A 144 -4.60 1.26 9.54
C LYS A 144 -4.63 1.74 10.99
N LEU A 145 -4.48 3.03 11.24
CA LEU A 145 -4.60 3.61 12.57
C LEU A 145 -6.00 3.34 13.16
N ILE A 146 -7.06 3.71 12.44
CA ILE A 146 -8.46 3.51 12.88
C ILE A 146 -8.78 2.03 13.12
N SER A 147 -8.34 1.15 12.23
CA SER A 147 -8.57 -0.30 12.32
C SER A 147 -7.74 -0.97 13.43
N SER A 148 -6.75 -0.27 14.01
CA SER A 148 -5.76 -0.85 14.92
C SER A 148 -6.17 -0.84 16.40
N LYS A 149 -7.29 -1.48 16.78
CA LYS A 149 -7.76 -1.54 18.20
C LYS A 149 -7.64 -0.19 18.94
N LEU A 150 -7.78 0.91 18.19
CA LEU A 150 -7.31 2.23 18.58
C LEU A 150 -8.08 2.76 19.78
N LEU A 151 -9.38 2.41 19.85
CA LEU A 151 -10.25 2.73 20.96
C LEU A 151 -9.80 2.08 22.28
N ILE A 152 -9.31 0.83 22.23
CA ILE A 152 -8.77 0.13 23.41
C ILE A 152 -7.54 0.88 23.92
N LEU A 153 -6.64 1.28 23.01
CA LEU A 153 -5.47 2.06 23.38
C LEU A 153 -5.85 3.43 23.91
N ASN A 154 -6.79 4.13 23.28
CA ASN A 154 -7.26 5.45 23.71
C ASN A 154 -7.79 5.42 25.15
N SER A 155 -8.60 4.41 25.49
CA SER A 155 -9.12 4.24 26.85
C SER A 155 -8.02 4.08 27.91
N ARG A 156 -6.94 3.35 27.58
CA ARG A 156 -5.78 3.17 28.47
C ARG A 156 -4.94 4.44 28.56
N ILE A 157 -4.71 5.11 27.44
CA ILE A 157 -3.96 6.37 27.33
C ILE A 157 -4.59 7.48 28.19
N ILE A 158 -5.93 7.55 28.22
CA ILE A 158 -6.69 8.53 29.01
C ILE A 158 -6.66 8.18 30.51
N ASN A 159 -6.86 6.90 30.85
CA ASN A 159 -7.04 6.48 32.25
C ASN A 159 -5.72 6.40 33.04
N GLU A 160 -4.58 6.14 32.39
CA GLU A 160 -3.36 5.76 33.12
C GLU A 160 -2.35 6.91 33.38
N ASN A 161 -2.70 8.19 33.16
CA ASN A 161 -1.77 9.34 33.34
C ASN A 161 -0.35 9.02 32.84
N PHE A 162 -0.29 8.47 31.63
CA PHE A 162 0.87 7.76 31.13
C PHE A 162 2.06 8.72 30.88
N THR A 163 3.09 8.62 31.73
CA THR A 163 4.37 9.35 31.60
C THR A 163 5.49 8.49 30.98
N GLY A 164 5.22 7.20 30.71
CA GLY A 164 6.22 6.20 30.33
C GLY A 164 6.86 6.37 28.96
N CYS A 165 6.23 7.11 28.03
CA CYS A 165 6.81 7.43 26.72
C CYS A 165 8.07 8.31 26.79
N THR A 166 8.43 8.80 27.98
CA THR A 166 9.59 9.70 28.18
C THR A 166 10.94 9.00 28.27
N LYS A 167 11.00 7.66 28.39
CA LYS A 167 12.26 6.97 28.75
C LYS A 167 13.11 6.41 27.61
N ASN A 168 12.63 6.42 26.35
CA ASN A 168 13.34 6.15 25.07
C ASN A 168 12.46 5.30 24.12
N PRO A 169 11.47 5.89 23.46
CA PRO A 169 10.78 5.22 22.36
C PRO A 169 11.71 5.02 21.16
N ASP A 170 11.76 3.80 20.63
CA ASP A 170 12.69 3.37 19.55
C ASP A 170 12.30 3.88 18.14
N PHE A 171 11.71 5.07 18.01
CA PHE A 171 11.29 5.60 16.71
C PHE A 171 11.57 7.10 16.54
N GLU A 172 11.89 7.45 15.29
CA GLU A 172 12.12 8.82 14.84
C GLU A 172 10.81 9.58 14.69
N LEU A 173 10.80 10.85 15.09
CA LEU A 173 9.71 11.78 14.85
C LEU A 173 9.99 12.60 13.59
N TYR A 174 8.94 12.89 12.83
CA TYR A 174 9.01 13.59 11.54
C TYR A 174 8.36 14.97 11.56
N HIS A 175 7.35 15.17 12.41
CA HIS A 175 6.67 16.44 12.60
C HIS A 175 6.87 16.99 14.02
N PHE A 176 6.67 16.15 15.04
CA PHE A 176 6.71 16.60 16.43
C PHE A 176 8.14 16.73 16.95
N LYS A 177 8.35 17.69 17.87
CA LYS A 177 9.67 17.94 18.47
C LYS A 177 10.09 16.86 19.46
N ASN A 178 9.12 16.26 20.14
CA ASN A 178 9.34 15.19 21.11
C ASN A 178 8.10 14.30 21.22
N HIS A 179 8.26 13.15 21.88
CA HIS A 179 7.23 12.13 21.99
C HIS A 179 6.05 12.54 22.88
N ILE A 180 6.23 13.49 23.81
CA ILE A 180 5.14 14.03 24.62
C ILE A 180 4.22 14.88 23.74
N ASP A 181 4.79 15.76 22.92
CA ASP A 181 4.04 16.59 21.98
C ASP A 181 3.27 15.70 20.98
N CYS A 182 3.90 14.65 20.47
CA CYS A 182 3.25 13.67 19.60
C CYS A 182 2.07 12.96 20.29
N LEU A 183 2.26 12.51 21.54
CA LEU A 183 1.19 11.87 22.32
C LEU A 183 0.01 12.83 22.58
N ASN A 184 0.29 14.10 22.89
CA ASN A 184 -0.75 15.10 23.11
C ASN A 184 -1.52 15.41 21.82
N GLY A 185 -0.81 15.58 20.69
CA GLY A 185 -1.44 15.74 19.38
C GLY A 185 -2.28 14.52 19.01
N LEU A 186 -1.80 13.30 19.30
CA LEU A 186 -2.57 12.08 19.09
C LEU A 186 -3.85 12.05 19.94
N LYS A 187 -3.78 12.43 21.22
CA LYS A 187 -4.97 12.49 22.09
C LYS A 187 -6.01 13.48 21.55
N GLU A 188 -5.56 14.67 21.15
CA GLU A 188 -6.43 15.69 20.55
C GLU A 188 -7.08 15.17 19.27
N PHE A 189 -6.28 14.56 18.39
CA PHE A 189 -6.75 13.93 17.17
C PHE A 189 -7.81 12.86 17.43
N LEU A 190 -7.55 11.93 18.35
CA LEU A 190 -8.50 10.89 18.74
C LEU A 190 -9.81 11.47 19.29
N GLY A 191 -9.74 12.60 19.99
CA GLY A 191 -10.91 13.35 20.45
C GLY A 191 -11.79 13.88 19.30
N THR A 192 -11.20 14.16 18.14
CA THR A 192 -11.95 14.63 16.96
C THR A 192 -12.67 13.52 16.19
N ILE A 193 -12.26 12.26 16.38
CA ILE A 193 -12.78 11.12 15.64
C ILE A 193 -14.13 10.69 16.22
N ARG A 194 -15.19 10.96 15.46
CA ARG A 194 -16.56 10.53 15.81
C ARG A 194 -16.78 9.08 15.44
N HIS A 195 -17.35 8.33 16.37
CA HIS A 195 -17.71 6.93 16.19
C HIS A 195 -18.88 6.57 17.09
N LEU A 196 -19.58 5.49 16.73
CA LEU A 196 -20.67 4.94 17.53
C LEU A 196 -20.10 4.34 18.81
N ILE A 197 -20.60 4.82 19.95
CA ILE A 197 -20.28 4.32 21.29
C ILE A 197 -21.52 3.64 21.84
N LEU A 198 -21.47 2.33 22.02
CA LEU A 198 -22.53 1.57 22.66
C LEU A 198 -22.38 1.70 24.18
N VAL A 199 -23.44 2.09 24.87
CA VAL A 199 -23.45 2.27 26.34
C VAL A 199 -24.57 1.46 27.00
N ASP A 200 -24.32 1.03 28.24
CA ASP A 200 -25.34 0.42 29.07
C ASP A 200 -26.47 1.42 29.35
N ASP A 201 -27.71 0.93 29.40
CA ASP A 201 -28.90 1.75 29.63
C ASP A 201 -28.89 2.50 30.96
N MET A 202 -28.15 1.98 31.95
CA MET A 202 -28.02 2.54 33.30
C MET A 202 -26.91 3.59 33.41
N THR A 203 -26.17 3.85 32.32
CA THR A 203 -25.09 4.85 32.31
C THR A 203 -25.71 6.25 32.45
N VAL A 204 -25.68 6.81 33.67
CA VAL A 204 -26.18 8.16 33.96
C VAL A 204 -25.25 9.18 33.31
N ARG A 205 -25.83 10.06 32.49
CA ARG A 205 -25.14 11.13 31.75
C ARG A 205 -24.10 11.82 32.64
N ILE A 206 -22.82 11.74 32.27
CA ILE A 206 -21.85 12.71 32.77
C ILE A 206 -22.28 14.05 32.17
N THR A 207 -22.72 14.98 33.01
CA THR A 207 -23.00 16.36 32.62
C THR A 207 -21.71 16.99 32.12
N TYR A 208 -21.62 17.24 30.82
CA TYR A 208 -20.47 17.91 30.23
C TYR A 208 -20.74 19.42 30.04
N LYS A 209 -19.67 20.24 30.08
CA LYS A 209 -19.71 21.69 30.35
C LYS A 209 -19.34 22.59 29.15
N SER A 210 -19.19 22.07 27.94
CA SER A 210 -18.65 22.83 26.80
C SER A 210 -19.28 22.50 25.44
N PHE A 211 -19.02 23.36 24.45
CA PHE A 211 -19.58 23.28 23.09
C PHE A 211 -19.09 22.05 22.29
N GLU A 212 -17.99 21.41 22.72
CA GLU A 212 -17.51 20.11 22.19
C GLU A 212 -18.43 18.94 22.60
N ASP A 213 -19.23 19.13 23.65
CA ASP A 213 -20.01 18.07 24.27
C ASP A 213 -21.38 17.83 23.63
N ILE A 214 -21.87 18.76 22.81
CA ILE A 214 -23.12 18.60 22.05
C ILE A 214 -22.99 17.45 21.03
N TYR A 215 -21.79 17.24 20.48
CA TYR A 215 -21.52 16.13 19.57
C TYR A 215 -21.38 14.78 20.27
N SER A 216 -21.21 14.77 21.59
CA SER A 216 -21.11 13.53 22.36
C SER A 216 -22.45 12.78 22.37
N GLU A 217 -23.60 13.47 22.49
CA GLU A 217 -24.93 12.82 22.55
C GLU A 217 -25.31 12.06 21.27
N LEU A 218 -24.84 12.50 20.10
CA LEU A 218 -25.14 11.83 18.81
C LEU A 218 -24.30 10.57 18.58
N ASN A 219 -23.17 10.45 19.27
CA ASN A 219 -22.28 9.29 19.16
C ASN A 219 -22.75 8.12 20.04
N PHE A 220 -23.53 8.38 21.08
CA PHE A 220 -24.00 7.35 21.99
C PHE A 220 -25.21 6.61 21.45
N LEU A 221 -25.15 5.28 21.52
CA LEU A 221 -26.27 4.40 21.29
C LEU A 221 -26.55 3.61 22.56
N LYS A 222 -27.80 3.63 23.02
CA LYS A 222 -28.22 2.79 24.15
C LYS A 222 -28.28 1.32 23.74
N MET A 223 -27.82 0.44 24.63
CA MET A 223 -27.85 -0.99 24.42
C MET A 223 -29.27 -1.52 24.13
N SER A 224 -30.27 -1.06 24.87
CA SER A 224 -31.67 -1.41 24.61
C SER A 224 -32.10 -1.03 23.20
N TYR A 225 -31.77 0.17 22.74
CA TYR A 225 -32.13 0.64 21.40
C TYR A 225 -31.44 -0.19 20.31
N PHE A 226 -30.15 -0.49 20.47
CA PHE A 226 -29.41 -1.36 19.55
C PHE A 226 -30.10 -2.72 19.38
N MET A 227 -30.42 -3.38 20.50
CA MET A 227 -31.06 -4.70 20.49
C MET A 227 -32.49 -4.65 19.93
N ASN A 228 -33.27 -3.65 20.33
CA ASN A 228 -34.66 -3.49 19.87
C ASN A 228 -34.71 -3.21 18.37
N TYR A 229 -33.86 -2.31 17.86
CA TYR A 229 -33.83 -1.98 16.43
C TYR A 229 -33.56 -3.23 15.57
N LEU A 230 -32.53 -4.00 15.92
CA LEU A 230 -32.17 -5.21 15.18
C LEU A 230 -33.26 -6.28 15.28
N THR A 231 -33.84 -6.46 16.48
CA THR A 231 -34.89 -7.46 16.72
C THR A 231 -36.18 -7.10 16.00
N GLU A 232 -36.67 -5.87 16.09
CA GLU A 232 -37.87 -5.42 15.38
C GLU A 232 -37.69 -5.54 13.86
N LYS A 233 -36.51 -5.18 13.36
CA LYS A 233 -36.20 -5.31 11.93
C LYS A 233 -36.16 -6.77 11.49
N PHE A 234 -35.60 -7.65 12.30
CA PHE A 234 -35.64 -9.08 12.08
C PHE A 234 -37.08 -9.61 12.05
N GLU A 235 -37.88 -9.30 13.06
CA GLU A 235 -39.25 -9.79 13.19
C GLU A 235 -40.13 -9.31 12.03
N LYS A 236 -40.01 -8.05 11.60
CA LYS A 236 -40.73 -7.52 10.42
C LYS A 236 -40.40 -8.28 9.13
N ASN A 237 -39.14 -8.64 8.92
CA ASN A 237 -38.71 -9.32 7.69
C ASN A 237 -38.99 -10.83 7.74
N PHE A 238 -38.99 -11.43 8.93
CA PHE A 238 -39.04 -12.88 9.12
C PHE A 238 -40.44 -13.42 9.43
N THR A 239 -41.37 -12.58 9.88
CA THR A 239 -42.81 -12.93 10.01
C THR A 239 -43.49 -13.20 8.66
N ALA A 240 -42.90 -12.77 7.55
CA ALA A 240 -43.42 -12.98 6.20
C ALA A 240 -42.90 -14.26 5.49
N SER A 241 -42.03 -15.06 6.13
CA SER A 241 -41.42 -16.25 5.50
C SER A 241 -42.30 -17.50 5.62
N ASN A 242 -42.30 -18.34 4.57
CA ASN A 242 -43.02 -19.63 4.53
C ASN A 242 -42.20 -20.81 5.12
N GLU A 243 -41.10 -20.54 5.83
CA GLU A 243 -40.26 -21.60 6.41
C GLU A 243 -40.96 -22.36 7.55
N ASP A 244 -40.50 -23.60 7.78
CA ASP A 244 -41.02 -24.44 8.85
C ASP A 244 -40.66 -23.89 10.25
N PRO A 245 -41.44 -24.20 11.29
CA PRO A 245 -41.24 -23.64 12.63
C PRO A 245 -39.87 -23.94 13.26
N LYS A 246 -39.24 -25.09 12.97
CA LYS A 246 -37.94 -25.45 13.55
C LYS A 246 -36.81 -24.65 12.90
N THR A 247 -36.82 -24.53 11.58
CA THR A 247 -35.86 -23.67 10.85
C THR A 247 -36.00 -22.22 11.29
N LYS A 248 -37.23 -21.73 11.46
CA LYS A 248 -37.48 -20.38 11.97
C LYS A 248 -36.90 -20.15 13.37
N GLN A 249 -37.07 -21.14 14.26
CA GLN A 249 -36.53 -21.07 15.61
C GLN A 249 -35.00 -21.06 15.60
N SER A 250 -34.37 -21.93 14.80
CA SER A 250 -32.91 -21.95 14.65
C SER A 250 -32.37 -20.63 14.10
N PHE A 251 -33.02 -20.06 13.08
CA PHE A 251 -32.62 -18.77 12.51
C PHE A 251 -32.70 -17.65 13.56
N LYS A 252 -33.78 -17.60 14.34
CA LYS A 252 -33.96 -16.64 15.43
C LYS A 252 -32.86 -16.82 16.50
N THR A 253 -32.49 -18.05 16.84
CA THR A 253 -31.39 -18.32 17.77
C THR A 253 -30.06 -17.79 17.23
N PHE A 254 -29.68 -18.12 15.99
CA PHE A 254 -28.45 -17.62 15.39
C PHE A 254 -28.42 -16.08 15.32
N PHE A 255 -29.55 -15.45 15.00
CA PHE A 255 -29.67 -14.00 14.98
C PHE A 255 -29.44 -13.36 16.35
N ILE A 256 -30.11 -13.85 17.40
CA ILE A 256 -29.95 -13.33 18.76
C ILE A 256 -28.50 -13.53 19.23
N THR A 257 -27.94 -14.71 18.97
CA THR A 257 -26.56 -15.03 19.28
C THR A 257 -25.59 -14.06 18.60
N ALA A 258 -25.73 -13.84 17.29
CA ALA A 258 -24.95 -12.87 16.53
C ALA A 258 -25.06 -11.43 17.07
N CYS A 259 -26.27 -10.97 17.39
CA CYS A 259 -26.50 -9.66 17.98
C CYS A 259 -25.77 -9.52 19.33
N GLY A 260 -25.84 -10.55 20.17
CA GLY A 260 -25.14 -10.60 21.45
C GLY A 260 -23.63 -10.43 21.30
N TYR A 261 -23.01 -11.15 20.35
CA TYR A 261 -21.57 -11.05 20.11
C TYR A 261 -21.15 -9.67 19.59
N ILE A 262 -21.85 -9.14 18.59
CA ILE A 262 -21.55 -7.80 18.05
C ILE A 262 -21.71 -6.74 19.15
N LYS A 263 -22.77 -6.84 19.96
CA LYS A 263 -23.02 -5.97 21.11
C LYS A 263 -21.86 -6.04 22.13
N ASP A 264 -21.41 -7.22 22.50
CA ASP A 264 -20.30 -7.39 23.45
C ASP A 264 -18.99 -6.82 22.88
N GLU A 265 -18.70 -7.01 21.60
CA GLU A 265 -17.50 -6.47 20.95
C GLU A 265 -17.55 -4.92 20.81
N LEU A 266 -18.73 -4.35 20.58
CA LEU A 266 -18.95 -2.90 20.60
C LEU A 266 -18.80 -2.30 22.01
N LEU A 267 -19.39 -2.92 23.04
CA LEU A 267 -19.23 -2.49 24.44
C LEU A 267 -17.76 -2.53 24.89
N ASN A 268 -17.01 -3.52 24.40
CA ASN A 268 -15.59 -3.66 24.69
C ASN A 268 -14.68 -2.81 23.79
N ASN A 269 -15.24 -1.90 22.98
CA ASN A 269 -14.49 -1.01 22.08
C ASN A 269 -13.55 -1.74 21.10
N LYS A 270 -13.90 -2.97 20.70
CA LYS A 270 -13.12 -3.76 19.75
C LYS A 270 -13.51 -3.51 18.30
N ILE A 271 -14.69 -2.95 18.08
CA ILE A 271 -15.24 -2.60 16.77
C ILE A 271 -15.34 -1.07 16.68
N PHE A 272 -14.85 -0.49 15.58
CA PHE A 272 -14.88 0.96 15.34
C PHE A 272 -15.86 1.30 14.21
N LEU A 273 -16.92 2.05 14.52
CA LEU A 273 -17.95 2.45 13.56
C LEU A 273 -17.93 3.98 13.38
N PRO A 274 -17.26 4.53 12.36
CA PRO A 274 -17.12 5.98 12.19
C PRO A 274 -18.45 6.68 11.96
N LEU A 275 -18.65 7.87 12.55
CA LEU A 275 -19.84 8.69 12.33
C LEU A 275 -19.52 9.98 11.59
N GLY A 276 -20.25 10.23 10.50
CA GLY A 276 -20.08 11.43 9.68
C GLY A 276 -20.71 11.31 8.30
N GLY A 277 -21.13 12.43 7.70
CA GLY A 277 -21.77 12.43 6.38
C GLY A 277 -22.98 11.49 6.32
N GLN A 278 -22.89 10.45 5.48
CA GLN A 278 -23.92 9.42 5.34
C GLN A 278 -23.85 8.29 6.40
N TYR A 279 -22.77 8.22 7.18
CA TYR A 279 -22.53 7.16 8.17
C TYR A 279 -23.16 7.53 9.51
N THR A 280 -24.46 7.31 9.64
CA THR A 280 -25.23 7.54 10.87
C THR A 280 -25.33 6.26 11.72
N ASN A 281 -25.83 6.37 12.96
CA ASN A 281 -26.17 5.19 13.78
C ASN A 281 -27.10 4.23 13.03
N GLU A 282 -28.11 4.77 12.35
CA GLU A 282 -29.07 3.98 11.57
C GLU A 282 -28.40 3.27 10.38
N TYR A 283 -27.48 3.96 9.67
CA TYR A 283 -26.70 3.34 8.60
C TYR A 283 -25.95 2.11 9.11
N HIS A 284 -25.26 2.24 10.24
CA HIS A 284 -24.48 1.15 10.83
C HIS A 284 -25.37 0.00 11.31
N LEU A 285 -26.48 0.29 11.98
CA LEU A 285 -27.45 -0.73 12.39
C LEU A 285 -28.00 -1.50 11.19
N ASN A 286 -28.30 -0.80 10.09
CA ASN A 286 -28.76 -1.42 8.85
C ASN A 286 -27.69 -2.30 8.20
N LYS A 287 -26.43 -1.86 8.21
CA LYS A 287 -25.33 -2.63 7.66
C LYS A 287 -25.07 -3.88 8.51
N LEU A 288 -24.99 -3.75 9.83
CA LEU A 288 -24.83 -4.87 10.76
C LEU A 288 -25.95 -5.90 10.59
N TYR A 289 -27.20 -5.45 10.48
CA TYR A 289 -28.34 -6.34 10.21
C TYR A 289 -28.13 -7.20 8.95
N LYS A 290 -27.69 -6.59 7.84
CA LYS A 290 -27.40 -7.34 6.59
C LYS A 290 -26.26 -8.34 6.78
N ILE A 291 -25.19 -7.95 7.46
CA ILE A 291 -24.03 -8.81 7.72
C ILE A 291 -24.44 -10.04 8.54
N ILE A 292 -25.28 -9.84 9.56
CA ILE A 292 -25.81 -10.91 10.39
C ILE A 292 -26.60 -11.89 9.51
N LEU A 293 -27.55 -11.41 8.70
CA LEU A 293 -28.36 -12.27 7.85
C LEU A 293 -27.51 -13.08 6.86
N GLU A 294 -26.55 -12.44 6.18
CA GLU A 294 -25.67 -13.12 5.23
C GLU A 294 -24.86 -14.24 5.90
N ASN A 295 -24.38 -14.02 7.12
CA ASN A 295 -23.63 -15.05 7.86
C ASN A 295 -24.53 -16.20 8.32
N ILE A 296 -25.77 -15.92 8.71
CA ILE A 296 -26.73 -16.97 9.07
C ILE A 296 -27.03 -17.84 7.85
N SER A 297 -27.33 -17.22 6.70
CA SER A 297 -27.61 -17.94 5.46
C SER A 297 -26.42 -18.81 5.02
N LYS A 298 -25.19 -18.27 5.01
CA LYS A 298 -23.96 -19.05 4.74
C LYS A 298 -23.80 -20.23 5.70
N SER A 299 -24.15 -20.05 6.97
CA SER A 299 -24.01 -21.11 7.97
C SER A 299 -25.06 -22.20 7.80
N GLN A 300 -26.27 -21.86 7.37
CA GLN A 300 -27.32 -22.83 7.07
C GLN A 300 -26.98 -23.71 5.86
N GLU A 301 -26.42 -23.14 4.80
CA GLU A 301 -25.99 -23.90 3.61
C GLU A 301 -24.93 -24.97 3.96
N ASN A 302 -24.11 -24.71 4.97
CA ASN A 302 -23.03 -25.60 5.40
C ASN A 302 -23.43 -26.60 6.50
N CYS A 303 -24.62 -26.48 7.10
CA CYS A 303 -25.07 -27.33 8.19
C CYS A 303 -26.18 -28.28 7.72
N THR A 304 -25.83 -29.48 7.26
CA THR A 304 -26.79 -30.57 7.04
C THR A 304 -27.28 -31.11 8.38
N THR A 305 -28.46 -30.67 8.79
CA THR A 305 -29.42 -31.31 9.72
C THR A 305 -28.87 -32.48 10.58
N HIS A 306 -28.12 -32.19 11.65
CA HIS A 306 -28.31 -32.82 12.96
C HIS A 306 -27.33 -32.35 14.07
N ASP A 307 -26.16 -31.80 13.74
CA ASP A 307 -25.15 -31.39 14.73
C ASP A 307 -25.04 -29.88 14.89
N LEU A 308 -26.11 -29.27 15.44
CA LEU A 308 -26.12 -27.86 15.86
C LEU A 308 -25.36 -27.61 17.18
N SER A 309 -24.72 -28.63 17.77
CA SER A 309 -24.08 -28.52 19.08
C SER A 309 -22.67 -27.91 19.01
N GLN A 310 -22.53 -26.71 19.61
CA GLN A 310 -21.31 -26.02 20.07
C GLN A 310 -20.20 -25.71 19.05
N LEU A 311 -19.77 -26.65 18.18
CA LEU A 311 -18.68 -26.45 17.22
C LEU A 311 -19.04 -25.47 16.09
N CYS A 312 -20.28 -25.47 15.62
CA CYS A 312 -20.78 -24.49 14.64
C CYS A 312 -20.87 -23.07 15.22
N CYS A 313 -21.11 -22.93 16.54
CA CYS A 313 -21.29 -21.62 17.16
C CYS A 313 -19.99 -20.82 17.25
N GLN A 314 -18.86 -21.43 17.61
CA GLN A 314 -17.58 -20.71 17.73
C GLN A 314 -17.03 -20.25 16.37
N LYS A 315 -17.17 -21.10 15.34
CA LYS A 315 -16.78 -20.71 13.98
C LYS A 315 -17.67 -19.58 13.45
N PHE A 316 -18.99 -19.72 13.59
CA PHE A 316 -19.95 -18.66 13.26
C PHE A 316 -19.65 -17.34 13.97
N GLN A 317 -19.29 -17.38 15.26
CA GLN A 317 -18.85 -16.22 16.03
C GLN A 317 -17.62 -15.54 15.47
N THR A 318 -16.63 -16.34 15.09
CA THR A 318 -15.38 -15.81 14.54
C THR A 318 -15.62 -15.20 13.15
N ASP A 319 -16.41 -15.88 12.32
CA ASP A 319 -16.71 -15.48 10.95
C ASP A 319 -17.55 -14.20 10.91
N ILE A 320 -18.55 -14.05 11.79
CA ILE A 320 -19.37 -12.84 11.82
C ILE A 320 -18.60 -11.60 12.27
N ILE A 321 -17.75 -11.73 13.30
CA ILE A 321 -16.91 -10.60 13.75
C ILE A 321 -15.88 -10.24 12.69
N LYS A 322 -15.30 -11.25 12.03
CA LYS A 322 -14.42 -11.05 10.89
C LYS A 322 -15.14 -10.31 9.76
N ASP A 323 -16.33 -10.74 9.34
CA ASP A 323 -17.12 -10.08 8.30
C ASP A 323 -17.52 -8.64 8.69
N VAL A 324 -17.81 -8.38 9.97
CA VAL A 324 -18.09 -7.02 10.47
C VAL A 324 -16.84 -6.13 10.36
N ILE A 325 -15.67 -6.63 10.75
CA ILE A 325 -14.40 -5.90 10.64
C ILE A 325 -14.03 -5.69 9.17
N GLU A 326 -14.05 -6.73 8.33
CA GLU A 326 -13.72 -6.63 6.89
C GLU A 326 -14.66 -5.68 6.15
N LYS A 327 -15.97 -5.71 6.43
CA LYS A 327 -16.94 -4.79 5.80
C LYS A 327 -16.92 -3.38 6.40
N GLN A 328 -16.19 -3.15 7.49
CA GLN A 328 -15.83 -1.79 7.93
C GLN A 328 -14.64 -1.24 7.15
N GLU A 329 -13.69 -2.10 6.74
CA GLU A 329 -12.59 -1.70 5.85
C GLU A 329 -13.09 -1.25 4.47
N ASP A 330 -14.28 -1.71 4.05
CA ASP A 330 -14.98 -1.28 2.83
C ASP A 330 -15.56 0.15 2.90
N ILE A 331 -15.68 0.77 4.10
CA ILE A 331 -16.09 2.17 4.23
C ILE A 331 -14.91 3.01 3.74
N THR A 332 -15.02 3.52 2.50
CA THR A 332 -13.87 3.99 1.73
C THR A 332 -12.97 4.96 2.51
N LEU A 333 -11.67 4.80 2.30
CA LEU A 333 -10.61 5.69 2.78
C LEU A 333 -10.94 7.18 2.61
N THR A 334 -11.57 7.52 1.49
CA THR A 334 -11.93 8.89 1.13
C THR A 334 -13.15 9.35 1.91
N ASP A 335 -14.16 8.51 2.09
CA ASP A 335 -15.38 8.93 2.78
C ASP A 335 -15.17 9.08 4.28
N ILE A 336 -14.40 8.20 4.96
CA ILE A 336 -14.08 8.39 6.38
C ILE A 336 -13.28 9.68 6.58
N PHE A 337 -12.28 9.91 5.73
CA PHE A 337 -11.41 11.08 5.85
C PHE A 337 -12.13 12.40 5.51
N ALA A 338 -13.05 12.38 4.54
CA ALA A 338 -13.87 13.53 4.17
C ALA A 338 -15.03 13.78 5.15
N CYS A 339 -15.66 12.72 5.68
CA CYS A 339 -16.85 12.83 6.52
C CYS A 339 -16.56 13.12 8.00
N ASN A 340 -15.38 12.79 8.52
CA ASN A 340 -15.06 12.85 9.96
C ASN A 340 -14.38 14.15 10.41
N ASN A 341 -14.56 15.28 9.73
CA ASN A 341 -13.89 16.56 10.06
C ASN A 341 -12.35 16.48 10.17
N ILE A 342 -11.72 15.45 9.58
CA ILE A 342 -10.29 15.18 9.76
C ILE A 342 -9.44 16.22 9.04
N LEU A 343 -9.84 16.61 7.83
CA LEU A 343 -9.20 17.73 7.13
C LEU A 343 -9.34 19.03 7.92
N VAL A 344 -10.49 19.25 8.57
CA VAL A 344 -10.71 20.43 9.43
C VAL A 344 -9.78 20.39 10.65
N TYR A 345 -9.62 19.22 11.29
CA TYR A 345 -8.63 19.04 12.35
C TYR A 345 -7.23 19.42 11.88
N PHE A 346 -6.76 18.84 10.76
CA PHE A 346 -5.42 19.16 10.26
C PHE A 346 -5.27 20.63 9.83
N SER A 347 -6.32 21.25 9.29
CA SER A 347 -6.33 22.68 8.98
C SER A 347 -6.18 23.54 10.22
N ASN A 348 -6.92 23.22 11.29
CA ASN A 348 -6.85 23.93 12.57
C ASN A 348 -5.50 23.70 13.25
N PHE A 349 -5.05 22.45 13.30
CA PHE A 349 -3.80 22.03 13.91
C PHE A 349 -2.60 22.72 13.24
N LEU A 350 -2.58 22.79 11.91
CA LEU A 350 -1.52 23.44 11.13
C LEU A 350 -1.73 24.97 10.98
N LYS A 351 -2.86 25.51 11.46
CA LYS A 351 -3.28 26.92 11.31
C LYS A 351 -3.22 27.42 9.85
N LYS A 352 -3.55 26.55 8.91
CA LYS A 352 -3.56 26.84 7.48
C LYS A 352 -4.65 26.02 6.80
N ASP A 353 -5.22 26.56 5.74
CA ASP A 353 -6.24 25.83 4.99
C ASP A 353 -5.60 24.64 4.24
N VAL A 354 -6.00 23.42 4.61
CA VAL A 354 -5.54 22.17 3.98
C VAL A 354 -6.48 21.81 2.83
N ASN A 355 -6.40 22.62 1.78
CA ASN A 355 -7.09 22.39 0.51
C ASN A 355 -6.11 22.40 -0.68
N MET A 356 -4.81 22.62 -0.44
CA MET A 356 -3.75 22.47 -1.43
C MET A 356 -2.93 21.20 -1.26
N LEU A 357 -2.61 20.57 -2.39
CA LEU A 357 -1.83 19.33 -2.52
C LEU A 357 -0.45 19.37 -1.81
N ARG A 358 0.14 20.55 -1.65
CA ARG A 358 1.41 20.76 -0.93
C ARG A 358 1.29 20.62 0.60
N ASN A 359 0.08 20.70 1.17
CA ASN A 359 -0.13 20.58 2.61
C ASN A 359 -0.13 19.14 3.12
N PHE A 360 -0.31 18.16 2.24
CA PHE A 360 -0.32 16.75 2.62
C PHE A 360 1.05 16.22 3.05
N ALA A 361 2.15 16.87 2.68
CA ALA A 361 3.49 16.49 3.15
C ALA A 361 3.62 16.64 4.68
N GLU A 362 3.03 17.70 5.25
CA GLU A 362 3.01 17.88 6.71
C GLU A 362 2.03 16.93 7.39
N ILE A 363 0.85 16.71 6.79
CA ILE A 363 -0.12 15.73 7.31
C ILE A 363 0.47 14.33 7.32
N GLU A 364 1.20 13.95 6.28
CA GLU A 364 1.88 12.67 6.21
C GLU A 364 2.88 12.47 7.36
N LYS A 365 3.68 13.50 7.67
CA LYS A 365 4.59 13.45 8.82
C LYS A 365 3.82 13.26 10.13
N ILE A 366 2.75 14.02 10.34
CA ILE A 366 1.90 13.92 11.54
C ILE A 366 1.30 12.51 11.67
N VAL A 367 0.69 11.99 10.59
CA VAL A 367 0.05 10.67 10.59
C VAL A 367 1.07 9.54 10.79
N CYS A 368 2.29 9.67 10.25
CA CYS A 368 3.37 8.73 10.51
C CYS A 368 3.80 8.74 11.99
N ASP A 369 3.95 9.93 12.59
CA ASP A 369 4.26 10.07 14.00
C ASP A 369 3.18 9.46 14.89
N PHE A 370 1.90 9.71 14.58
CA PHE A 370 0.75 9.11 15.27
C PHE A 370 0.74 7.59 15.16
N PHE A 371 0.95 7.05 13.96
CA PHE A 371 1.02 5.60 13.74
C PHE A 371 2.14 4.96 14.55
N ASN A 372 3.32 5.56 14.54
CA ASN A 372 4.47 5.06 15.30
C ASN A 372 4.24 5.16 16.81
N MET A 373 3.59 6.22 17.27
CA MET A 373 3.20 6.38 18.66
C MET A 373 2.23 5.28 19.09
N VAL A 374 1.17 5.04 18.32
CA VAL A 374 0.21 3.95 18.59
C VAL A 374 0.91 2.59 18.62
N LYS A 375 1.84 2.34 17.70
CA LYS A 375 2.65 1.11 17.68
C LYS A 375 3.58 0.98 18.90
N CYS A 376 4.15 2.08 19.37
CA CYS A 376 4.95 2.10 20.59
C CYS A 376 4.08 1.75 21.81
N LEU A 377 2.93 2.42 21.95
CA LEU A 377 1.97 2.20 23.02
C LEU A 377 1.40 0.78 22.99
N SER A 378 1.15 0.24 21.81
CA SER A 378 0.64 -1.13 21.65
C SER A 378 1.61 -2.17 22.24
N LYS A 379 2.92 -1.98 22.09
CA LYS A 379 3.93 -2.82 22.73
C LYS A 379 3.92 -2.67 24.25
N ILE A 380 3.88 -1.43 24.73
CA ILE A 380 3.91 -1.11 26.17
C ILE A 380 2.69 -1.73 26.89
N PHE A 381 1.52 -1.60 26.29
CA PHE A 381 0.27 -2.10 26.86
C PHE A 381 -0.02 -3.58 26.51
N ASN A 382 0.90 -4.25 25.82
CA ASN A 382 0.75 -5.62 25.32
C ASN A 382 -0.57 -5.83 24.54
N VAL A 383 -0.92 -4.88 23.68
CA VAL A 383 -2.09 -4.93 22.80
C VAL A 383 -1.61 -5.18 21.38
N GLN A 384 -1.98 -6.31 20.79
CA GLN A 384 -1.67 -6.59 19.39
C GLN A 384 -2.58 -5.77 18.47
N CYS A 385 -2.07 -4.62 18.01
CA CYS A 385 -2.81 -3.66 17.18
C CYS A 385 -2.52 -3.81 15.68
N PHE A 386 -1.36 -4.36 15.31
CA PHE A 386 -0.93 -4.51 13.91
C PHE A 386 -0.50 -5.96 13.64
N LYS A 387 -0.96 -6.55 12.54
CA LYS A 387 -0.52 -7.88 12.07
C LYS A 387 0.84 -7.73 11.37
N ASN A 388 1.84 -8.50 11.81
CA ASN A 388 3.14 -8.73 11.13
C ASN A 388 3.98 -7.50 10.75
N ASP A 389 3.70 -6.32 11.29
CA ASP A 389 4.46 -5.13 10.97
C ASP A 389 5.52 -4.86 12.06
N HIS A 390 6.77 -5.23 11.81
CA HIS A 390 7.87 -5.04 12.77
C HIS A 390 8.48 -3.62 12.72
N LEU A 391 8.20 -2.83 11.68
CA LEU A 391 8.96 -1.61 11.39
C LEU A 391 8.15 -0.34 11.56
N TYR A 392 8.72 0.70 12.17
CA TYR A 392 8.06 2.01 12.25
C TYR A 392 7.88 2.60 10.84
N THR A 393 6.76 3.27 10.61
CA THR A 393 6.47 3.91 9.32
C THR A 393 7.25 5.23 9.20
N LYS A 394 7.64 5.58 7.98
CA LYS A 394 8.24 6.87 7.65
C LYS A 394 7.37 7.59 6.62
N PRO A 395 7.41 8.93 6.54
CA PRO A 395 6.83 9.69 5.44
C PRO A 395 7.40 9.21 4.10
N LEU A 396 6.63 9.37 3.03
CA LEU A 396 7.15 9.22 1.67
C LEU A 396 8.03 10.42 1.36
N TYR A 397 9.34 10.21 1.48
CA TYR A 397 10.27 11.20 0.99
C TYR A 397 10.21 11.22 -0.53
N ILE A 398 10.01 12.43 -1.06
CA ILE A 398 10.28 12.69 -2.46
C ILE A 398 11.77 12.89 -2.53
N ASP A 399 12.48 11.86 -2.95
CA ASP A 399 13.82 12.04 -3.46
C ASP A 399 13.67 12.46 -4.93
N ASP A 400 14.41 13.49 -5.37
CA ASP A 400 14.57 13.80 -6.79
C ASP A 400 15.46 12.75 -7.49
N TYR A 401 15.17 11.45 -7.31
CA TYR A 401 15.78 10.44 -8.15
C TYR A 401 14.95 10.28 -9.42
N GLU A 402 15.65 10.24 -10.55
CA GLU A 402 15.06 9.86 -11.82
C GLU A 402 15.23 8.35 -12.02
N CYS A 403 14.13 7.64 -12.27
CA CYS A 403 14.20 6.31 -12.85
C CYS A 403 13.13 6.14 -13.92
N ARG A 404 13.44 5.32 -14.91
CA ARG A 404 12.65 5.14 -16.12
C ARG A 404 12.77 3.70 -16.57
N ILE A 405 11.67 3.10 -16.98
CA ILE A 405 11.64 1.77 -17.57
C ILE A 405 11.70 1.95 -19.07
N ILE A 406 12.71 1.39 -19.74
CA ILE A 406 12.93 1.58 -21.18
C ILE A 406 12.75 0.24 -21.88
N GLU A 407 11.77 0.15 -22.77
CA GLU A 407 11.68 -1.01 -23.65
C GLU A 407 12.75 -0.96 -24.75
N GLY A 408 13.20 -2.13 -25.19
CA GLY A 408 14.13 -2.23 -26.31
C GLY A 408 14.16 -3.62 -26.92
N ILE A 409 15.14 -3.84 -27.78
CA ILE A 409 15.36 -5.09 -28.50
C ILE A 409 16.58 -5.78 -27.87
N ASP A 410 16.39 -7.00 -27.39
CA ASP A 410 17.47 -7.87 -26.92
C ASP A 410 17.64 -9.04 -27.89
N ILE A 411 18.83 -9.16 -28.46
CA ILE A 411 19.16 -10.18 -29.44
C ILE A 411 20.13 -11.15 -28.80
N LYS A 412 19.77 -12.43 -28.74
CA LYS A 412 20.62 -13.48 -28.20
C LYS A 412 21.34 -14.21 -29.32
N PHE A 413 22.64 -14.37 -29.15
CA PHE A 413 23.53 -15.10 -30.06
C PHE A 413 23.99 -16.40 -29.39
N ALA A 414 24.47 -17.36 -30.19
CA ALA A 414 25.06 -18.58 -29.66
C ALA A 414 26.34 -18.27 -28.89
N TYR A 415 26.58 -18.99 -27.78
CA TYR A 415 27.75 -18.82 -26.90
C TYR A 415 29.12 -18.91 -27.62
N SER A 416 29.18 -19.57 -28.76
CA SER A 416 30.40 -19.72 -29.57
C SER A 416 30.71 -18.52 -30.46
N LEU A 417 29.82 -17.53 -30.53
CA LEU A 417 29.93 -16.39 -31.45
C LEU A 417 30.23 -15.12 -30.65
N ASN A 418 31.48 -14.68 -30.72
CA ASN A 418 31.86 -13.38 -30.16
C ASN A 418 31.32 -12.27 -31.05
N PRO A 419 30.45 -11.39 -30.54
CA PRO A 419 30.02 -10.23 -31.30
C PRO A 419 31.23 -9.31 -31.59
N GLY A 420 31.29 -8.79 -32.81
CA GLY A 420 32.37 -7.93 -33.29
C GLY A 420 31.90 -6.49 -33.42
N THR A 421 31.11 -6.19 -34.44
CA THR A 421 30.63 -4.82 -34.74
C THR A 421 29.14 -4.82 -34.99
N ILE A 422 28.49 -3.70 -34.66
CA ILE A 422 27.10 -3.43 -35.04
C ILE A 422 27.09 -2.31 -36.08
N LYS A 423 26.15 -2.39 -37.02
CA LYS A 423 25.83 -1.32 -37.94
C LYS A 423 24.34 -1.03 -37.86
N ALA A 424 23.98 0.24 -38.02
CA ALA A 424 22.59 0.66 -38.12
C ALA A 424 22.41 1.47 -39.41
N TYR A 425 21.21 1.45 -39.96
CA TYR A 425 20.88 2.12 -41.21
C TYR A 425 19.57 2.89 -41.08
N ASP A 426 19.49 4.05 -41.73
CA ASP A 426 18.24 4.80 -41.90
C ASP A 426 17.38 4.26 -43.06
N ARG A 427 16.29 4.95 -43.39
CA ARG A 427 15.40 4.59 -44.52
C ARG A 427 16.06 4.66 -45.89
N GLU A 428 17.10 5.47 -46.03
CA GLU A 428 17.84 5.64 -47.28
C GLU A 428 18.97 4.60 -47.41
N GLY A 429 19.16 3.77 -46.38
CA GLY A 429 20.24 2.78 -46.31
C GLY A 429 21.59 3.38 -45.92
N LYS A 430 21.62 4.63 -45.43
CA LYS A 430 22.84 5.28 -44.97
C LYS A 430 23.20 4.77 -43.58
N GLU A 431 24.48 4.45 -43.39
CA GLU A 431 24.99 3.95 -42.11
C GLU A 431 24.93 5.05 -41.02
N ILE A 432 24.32 4.70 -39.90
CA ILE A 432 24.21 5.50 -38.68
C ILE A 432 25.27 4.99 -37.70
N LEU A 433 26.12 5.89 -37.22
CA LEU A 433 27.11 5.56 -36.20
C LEU A 433 26.41 5.21 -34.88
N LEU A 434 26.69 4.00 -34.39
CA LEU A 434 26.34 3.55 -33.04
C LEU A 434 27.60 3.38 -32.19
N ILE A 435 27.57 3.89 -30.97
CA ILE A 435 28.67 3.83 -30.02
C ILE A 435 28.30 2.81 -28.92
N GLN A 436 29.17 1.81 -28.71
CA GLN A 436 28.99 0.82 -27.66
C GLN A 436 29.02 1.52 -26.30
N LEU A 437 28.14 1.13 -25.38
CA LEU A 437 27.94 1.77 -24.08
C LEU A 437 27.34 3.20 -24.16
N TYR A 438 26.73 3.55 -25.28
CA TYR A 438 25.90 4.77 -25.40
C TYR A 438 24.60 4.44 -26.13
N ASP A 439 24.72 3.86 -27.32
CA ASP A 439 23.58 3.53 -28.17
C ASP A 439 23.11 2.08 -27.97
N TYR A 440 24.04 1.19 -27.63
CA TYR A 440 23.78 -0.24 -27.46
C TYR A 440 24.75 -0.87 -26.47
N VAL A 441 24.40 -2.05 -25.96
CA VAL A 441 25.20 -2.79 -24.98
C VAL A 441 25.35 -4.25 -25.39
N PHE A 442 26.60 -4.75 -25.37
CA PHE A 442 26.87 -6.18 -25.44
C PHE A 442 26.94 -6.78 -24.04
N ASN A 443 26.13 -7.81 -23.83
CA ASN A 443 26.11 -8.63 -22.65
C ASN A 443 26.83 -9.94 -22.93
N LEU A 444 28.13 -9.98 -22.59
CA LEU A 444 28.98 -11.15 -22.84
C LEU A 444 28.58 -12.38 -22.00
N LYS A 445 27.98 -12.19 -20.81
CA LYS A 445 27.55 -13.29 -19.94
C LYS A 445 26.38 -14.09 -20.55
N PHE A 446 25.49 -13.41 -21.27
CA PHE A 446 24.33 -14.03 -21.91
C PHE A 446 24.40 -14.02 -23.44
N CYS A 447 25.58 -13.69 -23.98
CA CYS A 447 25.82 -13.52 -25.42
C CYS A 447 24.68 -12.76 -26.10
N SER A 448 24.34 -11.58 -25.57
CA SER A 448 23.23 -10.79 -26.10
C SER A 448 23.60 -9.34 -26.39
N LEU A 449 22.87 -8.73 -27.31
CA LEU A 449 22.94 -7.31 -27.64
C LEU A 449 21.65 -6.65 -27.22
N PHE A 450 21.72 -5.51 -26.56
CA PHE A 450 20.58 -4.67 -26.28
C PHE A 450 20.67 -3.31 -26.96
N ILE A 451 19.55 -2.85 -27.52
CA ILE A 451 19.36 -1.49 -28.01
C ILE A 451 17.97 -0.99 -27.60
N SER A 452 17.87 0.24 -27.07
CA SER A 452 16.59 0.81 -26.63
C SER A 452 15.75 1.31 -27.80
N PHE A 453 14.43 1.28 -27.65
CA PHE A 453 13.54 1.89 -28.64
C PHE A 453 13.75 3.41 -28.74
N GLU A 454 14.10 4.07 -27.64
CA GLU A 454 14.44 5.49 -27.63
C GLU A 454 15.61 5.82 -28.58
N THR A 455 16.71 5.06 -28.52
CA THR A 455 17.84 5.23 -29.44
C THR A 455 17.41 5.01 -30.88
N ILE A 456 16.62 3.97 -31.14
CA ILE A 456 16.08 3.65 -32.47
C ILE A 456 15.29 4.84 -33.04
N TYR A 457 14.36 5.40 -32.24
CA TYR A 457 13.57 6.54 -32.66
C TYR A 457 14.40 7.82 -32.82
N LYS A 458 15.23 8.14 -31.83
CA LYS A 458 16.05 9.37 -31.82
C LYS A 458 17.00 9.45 -33.01
N LYS A 459 17.56 8.31 -33.42
CA LYS A 459 18.50 8.20 -34.54
C LYS A 459 17.83 7.82 -35.88
N ASN A 460 16.50 7.65 -35.91
CA ASN A 460 15.75 7.18 -37.08
C ASN A 460 16.27 5.86 -37.68
N ILE A 461 16.64 4.92 -36.81
CA ILE A 461 17.18 3.61 -37.21
C ILE A 461 16.05 2.75 -37.78
N CYS A 462 16.25 2.23 -38.99
CA CYS A 462 15.29 1.38 -39.70
C CYS A 462 15.80 -0.06 -39.91
N GLU A 463 17.10 -0.28 -39.81
CA GLU A 463 17.70 -1.62 -39.90
C GLU A 463 18.96 -1.69 -39.05
N ILE A 464 19.22 -2.87 -38.46
CA ILE A 464 20.40 -3.14 -37.66
C ILE A 464 21.03 -4.45 -38.14
N GLU A 465 22.36 -4.44 -38.28
CA GLU A 465 23.17 -5.59 -38.65
C GLU A 465 24.21 -5.85 -37.56
N VAL A 466 24.25 -7.08 -37.04
CA VAL A 466 25.22 -7.53 -36.05
C VAL A 466 26.22 -8.44 -36.73
N ILE A 467 27.50 -8.12 -36.59
CA ILE A 467 28.60 -8.80 -37.25
C ILE A 467 29.52 -9.40 -36.18
N SER A 468 29.95 -10.64 -36.36
CA SER A 468 30.87 -11.35 -35.47
C SER A 468 32.28 -10.78 -35.55
N SER A 469 33.13 -11.11 -34.57
CA SER A 469 34.56 -10.79 -34.63
C SER A 469 35.28 -11.43 -35.84
N LYS A 470 34.67 -12.46 -36.44
CA LYS A 470 35.15 -13.12 -37.67
C LYS A 470 34.58 -12.49 -38.96
N LYS A 471 33.87 -11.36 -38.85
CA LYS A 471 33.22 -10.65 -39.96
C LYS A 471 32.05 -11.42 -40.62
N GLU A 472 31.46 -12.36 -39.90
CA GLU A 472 30.24 -13.05 -40.34
C GLU A 472 29.01 -12.30 -39.84
N ILE A 473 27.98 -12.16 -40.68
CA ILE A 473 26.69 -11.59 -40.25
C ILE A 473 26.05 -12.58 -39.28
N LEU A 474 25.88 -12.14 -38.03
CA LEU A 474 25.21 -12.90 -36.98
C LEU A 474 23.70 -12.76 -37.10
N GLU A 475 23.23 -11.53 -37.31
CA GLU A 475 21.81 -11.19 -37.37
C GLU A 475 21.62 -9.90 -38.16
N ARG A 476 20.52 -9.79 -38.90
CA ARG A 476 20.09 -8.56 -39.55
C ARG A 476 18.58 -8.44 -39.47
N PHE A 477 18.08 -7.33 -38.96
CA PHE A 477 16.65 -7.17 -38.69
C PHE A 477 16.20 -5.72 -38.78
N LYS A 478 14.91 -5.53 -38.99
CA LYS A 478 14.27 -4.22 -38.92
C LYS A 478 13.63 -4.05 -37.54
N PRO A 479 13.85 -2.92 -36.83
CA PRO A 479 13.15 -2.64 -35.58
C PRO A 479 11.63 -2.70 -35.71
N GLU A 480 11.12 -2.41 -36.92
CA GLU A 480 9.69 -2.44 -37.24
C GLU A 480 9.01 -3.79 -37.00
N ASP A 481 9.74 -4.88 -37.24
CA ASP A 481 9.25 -6.24 -37.02
C ASP A 481 8.93 -6.51 -35.54
N TYR A 482 9.44 -5.67 -34.63
CA TYR A 482 9.29 -5.81 -33.19
C TYR A 482 8.22 -4.87 -32.61
N TYR A 483 7.58 -4.01 -33.44
CA TYR A 483 6.53 -3.09 -33.00
C TYR A 483 5.15 -3.76 -32.79
N ILE A 484 4.92 -5.04 -33.13
CA ILE A 484 3.57 -5.66 -33.08
C ILE A 484 3.23 -6.30 -31.73
N ASN A 485 2.04 -5.97 -31.20
CA ASN A 485 1.44 -6.23 -29.87
C ASN A 485 1.68 -5.13 -28.85
#